data_AF-A0A7J3IFC5-F1
#
_entry.id   AF-A0A7J3IFC5-F1
#
_cell.length_a   1.000
_cell.length_b   1.000
_cell.length_c   1.000
_cell.angle_alpha   90.00
_cell.angle_beta   90.00
_cell.angle_gamma   90.00
#
_symmetry.space_group_name_H-M   'P 1'
#
loop_
_entity.id
_entity.type
_entity.pdbx_description
1 polymer ?
#
loop_
_entity_poly.entity_id
_entity_poly.type
_entity_poly.pdbx_seq_one_letter_code
_entity_poly.pdbx_strand_id
1 'polypeptide(L)'
;SPSIQGEFIRRGFKRIIGMPVVDIANRLTDAGWAGLNNKGQHDLALLIGFKYYVGWLILSGLKHFSPNLKTVSLDMYYQPHASWSFPNITREEWEKNLNAIISGLG
;
A
#
# COMPACT_ATOMS: atom_id res chain seq x y z
N SER A 1 -7.26 -8.67 -8.88
CA SER A 1 -7.84 -9.89 -9.46
C SER A 1 -9.14 -10.23 -8.75
N PRO A 2 -10.21 -10.60 -9.46
CA PRO A 2 -11.46 -11.10 -8.86
C PRO A 2 -11.25 -12.27 -7.88
N SER A 3 -10.24 -13.12 -8.11
CA SER A 3 -9.91 -14.26 -7.23
C SER A 3 -9.44 -13.84 -5.84
N ILE A 4 -8.64 -12.76 -5.76
CA ILE A 4 -8.11 -12.24 -4.50
C ILE A 4 -9.23 -11.56 -3.69
N GLN A 5 -10.07 -10.75 -4.35
CA GLN A 5 -11.18 -10.09 -3.67
C GLN A 5 -12.17 -11.10 -3.09
N GLY A 6 -12.47 -12.16 -3.84
CA GLY A 6 -13.31 -13.26 -3.35
C GLY A 6 -12.75 -13.93 -2.09
N GLU A 7 -11.42 -14.07 -1.97
CA GLU A 7 -10.79 -14.64 -0.78
C GLU A 7 -10.94 -13.73 0.44
N PHE A 8 -10.76 -12.42 0.29
CA PHE A 8 -11.00 -11.47 1.38
C PHE A 8 -12.48 -11.49 1.82
N ILE A 9 -13.42 -11.57 0.87
CA ILE A 9 -14.85 -11.67 1.21
C ILE A 9 -15.13 -12.97 1.99
N ARG A 10 -14.59 -14.11 1.54
CA ARG A 10 -14.72 -15.40 2.24
C ARG A 10 -14.20 -15.37 3.68
N ARG A 11 -13.14 -14.59 3.93
CA ARG A 11 -12.57 -14.39 5.27
C ARG A 11 -13.31 -13.36 6.13
N GLY A 12 -14.44 -12.83 5.65
CA GLY A 12 -15.29 -11.90 6.41
C GLY A 12 -14.88 -10.44 6.36
N PHE A 13 -13.96 -10.05 5.47
CA PHE A 13 -13.59 -8.65 5.29
C PHE A 13 -14.75 -7.88 4.63
N LYS A 14 -15.28 -6.88 5.34
CA LYS A 14 -16.48 -6.12 4.93
C LYS A 14 -16.23 -4.95 3.98
N ARG A 15 -14.98 -4.47 3.90
CA ARG A 15 -14.61 -3.26 3.15
C ARG A 15 -13.42 -3.55 2.25
N ILE A 16 -13.70 -4.14 1.10
CA ILE A 16 -12.72 -4.41 0.06
C ILE A 16 -13.15 -3.62 -1.17
N ILE A 17 -12.27 -2.74 -1.64
CA ILE A 17 -12.52 -1.95 -2.84
C ILE A 17 -11.46 -2.35 -3.86
N GLY A 18 -11.93 -2.72 -5.05
CA GLY A 18 -11.07 -3.02 -6.18
C GLY A 18 -10.99 -1.83 -7.12
N MET A 19 -9.79 -1.34 -7.38
CA MET A 19 -9.54 -0.40 -8.48
C MET A 19 -8.12 -0.58 -9.02
N PRO A 20 -7.84 -0.10 -10.25
CA PRO A 20 -6.47 -0.04 -10.77
C PRO A 20 -5.53 0.74 -9.84
N VAL A 21 -4.27 0.29 -9.75
CA VAL A 21 -3.28 0.93 -8.86
C VAL A 21 -3.00 2.39 -9.25
N VAL A 22 -3.05 2.70 -10.54
CA VAL A 22 -2.86 4.07 -11.05
C VAL A 22 -4.03 4.97 -10.63
N ASP A 23 -5.25 4.45 -10.65
CA ASP A 23 -6.45 5.21 -10.27
C ASP A 23 -6.43 5.58 -8.78
N ILE A 24 -6.08 4.63 -7.89
CA ILE A 24 -5.95 4.94 -6.46
C ILE A 24 -4.80 5.90 -6.20
N ALA A 25 -3.67 5.77 -6.91
CA ALA A 25 -2.54 6.69 -6.76
C ALA A 25 -2.91 8.12 -7.14
N ASN A 26 -3.61 8.31 -8.26
CA ASN A 26 -4.10 9.62 -8.68
C ASN A 26 -5.10 10.22 -7.67
N ARG A 27 -5.97 9.38 -7.09
CA ARG A 27 -6.90 9.83 -6.03
C ARG A 27 -6.15 10.25 -4.76
N LEU A 28 -5.08 9.55 -4.39
CA LEU A 28 -4.26 9.87 -3.22
C LEU A 28 -3.47 11.20 -3.39
N THR A 29 -3.31 11.70 -4.61
CA THR A 29 -2.73 13.03 -4.89
C THR A 29 -3.79 14.14 -4.96
N ASP A 30 -5.08 13.80 -5.00
CA ASP A 30 -6.16 14.77 -5.07
C ASP A 30 -6.57 15.24 -3.66
N ALA A 31 -6.21 16.48 -3.32
CA ALA A 31 -6.56 17.09 -2.04
C ALA A 31 -8.08 17.28 -1.84
N GLY A 32 -8.86 17.28 -2.92
CA GLY A 32 -10.32 17.33 -2.88
C GLY A 32 -10.99 15.96 -2.71
N TRP A 33 -10.23 14.87 -2.73
CA TRP A 33 -10.81 13.53 -2.63
C TRP A 33 -11.23 13.19 -1.19
N ALA A 34 -12.51 12.85 -1.01
CA ALA A 34 -13.08 12.51 0.30
C ALA A 34 -12.68 11.11 0.84
N GLY A 35 -11.74 10.43 0.16
CA GLY A 35 -11.31 9.08 0.52
C GLY A 35 -12.31 7.99 0.13
N LEU A 36 -11.95 6.74 0.39
CA LEU A 36 -12.77 5.56 0.04
C LEU A 36 -14.09 5.46 0.82
N ASN A 37 -14.19 6.16 1.94
CA ASN A 37 -15.31 6.10 2.88
C ASN A 37 -15.97 7.46 3.13
N ASN A 38 -15.67 8.47 2.30
CA ASN A 38 -16.13 9.86 2.47
C ASN A 38 -15.76 10.49 3.83
N LYS A 39 -14.65 10.05 4.47
CA LYS A 39 -14.17 10.60 5.74
C LYS A 39 -12.93 11.49 5.61
N GLY A 40 -12.54 11.83 4.39
CA GLY A 40 -11.39 12.68 4.09
C GLY A 40 -10.20 11.90 3.53
N GLN A 41 -9.11 12.62 3.29
CA GLN A 41 -7.88 12.09 2.70
C GLN A 41 -7.19 11.10 3.66
N HIS A 42 -6.51 10.11 3.08
CA HIS A 42 -5.64 9.20 3.83
C HIS A 42 -4.30 9.87 4.15
N ASP A 43 -3.79 9.64 5.36
CA ASP A 43 -2.48 10.08 5.85
C ASP A 43 -1.41 8.96 5.75
N LEU A 44 -1.85 7.71 5.54
CA LEU A 44 -0.99 6.54 5.40
C LEU A 44 -1.44 5.65 4.23
N ALA A 45 -0.49 5.23 3.40
CA ALA A 45 -0.66 4.18 2.41
C ALA A 45 0.36 3.05 2.64
N LEU A 46 -0.13 1.83 2.84
CA LEU A 46 0.66 0.61 2.90
C LEU A 46 0.64 -0.07 1.52
N LEU A 47 1.80 -0.33 0.94
CA LEU A 47 1.95 -0.97 -0.37
C LEU A 47 2.62 -2.34 -0.18
N ILE A 48 2.05 -3.39 -0.79
CA ILE A 48 2.54 -4.76 -0.70
C ILE A 48 2.12 -5.56 -1.93
N GLY A 49 3.00 -6.44 -2.41
CA GLY A 49 2.76 -7.37 -3.50
C GLY A 49 2.95 -6.77 -4.89
N PHE A 50 3.75 -5.70 -5.04
CA PHE A 50 3.96 -5.06 -6.33
C PHE A 50 5.23 -5.57 -7.02
N LYS A 51 5.20 -5.60 -8.36
CA LYS A 51 6.45 -5.64 -9.14
C LYS A 51 7.24 -4.37 -8.83
N TYR A 52 8.55 -4.49 -8.68
CA TYR A 52 9.44 -3.40 -8.27
C TYR A 52 9.18 -2.08 -9.01
N TYR A 53 9.18 -2.12 -10.36
CA TYR A 53 9.03 -0.94 -11.19
C TYR A 53 7.65 -0.29 -11.07
N VAL A 54 6.59 -1.07 -10.80
CA VAL A 54 5.24 -0.54 -10.57
C VAL A 54 5.23 0.23 -9.26
N GLY A 55 5.73 -0.39 -8.18
CA GLY A 55 5.86 0.28 -6.88
C GLY A 55 6.69 1.55 -6.98
N TRP A 56 7.83 1.48 -7.68
CA TRP A 56 8.73 2.61 -7.88
C TRP A 56 8.04 3.81 -8.55
N LEU A 57 7.30 3.57 -9.64
CA LEU A 57 6.56 4.62 -10.36
C LEU A 57 5.47 5.24 -9.49
N ILE A 58 4.67 4.41 -8.82
CA ILE A 58 3.56 4.87 -7.96
C ILE A 58 4.10 5.68 -6.80
N LEU A 59 5.11 5.18 -6.09
CA LEU A 59 5.70 5.86 -4.94
C LEU A 59 6.39 7.16 -5.33
N SER A 60 7.02 7.22 -6.51
CA SER A 60 7.62 8.46 -7.03
C SER A 60 6.55 9.55 -7.20
N GLY A 61 5.42 9.22 -7.82
CA GLY A 61 4.29 10.15 -7.94
C GLY A 61 3.76 10.62 -6.57
N LEU A 62 3.52 9.67 -5.65
CA LEU A 62 3.00 10.01 -4.31
C LEU A 62 3.96 10.89 -3.51
N LYS A 63 5.27 10.63 -3.58
CA LYS A 63 6.30 11.40 -2.89
C LYS A 63 6.29 12.88 -3.28
N HIS A 64 6.03 13.19 -4.55
CA HIS A 64 6.09 14.55 -5.07
C HIS A 64 4.74 15.28 -5.04
N PHE A 65 3.62 14.55 -5.13
CA PHE A 65 2.29 15.13 -5.31
C PHE A 65 1.31 14.85 -4.16
N SER A 66 1.75 14.20 -3.08
CA SER A 66 0.93 13.99 -1.88
C SER A 66 1.75 14.26 -0.60
N PRO A 67 2.03 15.53 -0.25
CA PRO A 67 2.96 15.89 0.82
C PRO A 67 2.52 15.44 2.22
N ASN A 68 1.22 15.25 2.42
CA ASN A 68 0.65 14.82 3.70
C ASN A 68 0.49 13.30 3.81
N LEU A 69 0.83 12.54 2.76
CA LEU A 69 0.71 11.09 2.73
C LEU A 69 2.04 10.43 3.08
N LYS A 70 2.04 9.64 4.16
CA LYS A 70 3.13 8.72 4.46
C LYS A 70 2.95 7.44 3.66
N THR A 71 4.01 6.99 3.01
CA THR A 71 4.00 5.74 2.24
C THR A 71 4.94 4.73 2.87
N VAL A 72 4.45 3.51 3.07
CA VAL A 72 5.22 2.40 3.62
C VAL A 72 5.19 1.27 2.60
N SER A 73 6.37 0.93 2.07
CA SER A 73 6.55 -0.24 1.23
C SER A 73 6.86 -1.46 2.11
N LEU A 74 5.96 -2.44 2.07
CA LEU A 74 6.12 -3.73 2.72
C LEU A 74 6.53 -4.80 1.69
N ASP A 75 7.12 -4.43 0.56
CA ASP A 75 7.70 -5.37 -0.41
C ASP A 75 9.12 -5.82 0.01
N MET A 76 9.58 -6.95 -0.52
CA MET A 76 10.91 -7.52 -0.25
C MET A 76 12.09 -6.75 -0.88
N TYR A 77 11.79 -5.74 -1.70
CA TYR A 77 12.79 -4.90 -2.37
C TYR A 77 12.66 -3.45 -1.90
N TYR A 78 13.82 -2.81 -1.70
CA TYR A 78 13.91 -1.45 -1.19
C TYR A 78 13.32 -0.41 -2.16
N GLN A 79 12.35 0.36 -1.69
CA GLN A 79 11.70 1.43 -2.44
C GLN A 79 12.16 2.82 -1.95
N PRO A 80 13.07 3.50 -2.68
CA PRO A 80 13.64 4.80 -2.24
C PRO A 80 12.64 5.97 -2.28
N HIS A 81 11.50 5.78 -2.95
CA HIS A 81 10.44 6.79 -3.01
C HIS A 81 9.40 6.63 -1.89
N ALA A 82 9.42 5.52 -1.13
CA ALA A 82 8.56 5.39 0.05
C ALA A 82 9.09 6.25 1.21
N SER A 83 8.20 6.67 2.12
CA SER A 83 8.61 7.27 3.39
C SER A 83 9.37 6.25 4.26
N TRP A 84 9.01 4.98 4.17
CA TRP A 84 9.72 3.85 4.77
C TRP A 84 9.60 2.61 3.89
N SER A 85 10.65 1.79 3.83
CA SER A 85 10.65 0.51 3.11
C SER A 85 11.53 -0.48 3.86
N PHE A 86 11.20 -1.77 3.75
CA PHE A 86 12.19 -2.81 4.02
C PHE A 86 13.44 -2.61 3.13
N PRO A 87 14.64 -3.01 3.60
CA PRO A 87 15.78 -3.19 2.71
C PRO A 87 15.51 -4.35 1.74
N ASN A 88 16.45 -4.60 0.83
CA ASN A 88 16.41 -5.84 0.06
C ASN A 88 16.61 -7.02 1.00
N ILE A 89 15.61 -7.88 1.11
CA ILE A 89 15.57 -9.02 2.04
C ILE A 89 15.16 -10.29 1.30
N THR A 90 15.48 -11.45 1.88
CA THR A 90 14.99 -12.71 1.33
C THR A 90 13.48 -12.86 1.56
N ARG A 91 12.87 -13.83 0.88
CA ARG A 91 11.46 -14.15 1.10
C ARG A 91 11.19 -14.60 2.55
N GLU A 92 12.09 -15.39 3.10
CA GLU A 92 11.98 -15.92 4.46
C GLU A 92 12.04 -14.79 5.49
N GLU A 93 12.97 -13.85 5.32
CA GLU A 93 13.07 -12.65 6.15
C GLU A 93 11.84 -11.75 6.00
N TRP A 94 11.33 -11.61 4.77
CA TRP A 94 10.12 -10.85 4.49
C TRP A 94 8.90 -11.43 5.23
N GLU A 95 8.69 -12.74 5.13
CA GLU A 95 7.61 -13.44 5.84
C GLU A 95 7.77 -13.30 7.37
N LYS A 96 8.99 -13.45 7.90
CA LYS A 96 9.30 -13.23 9.31
C LYS A 96 8.96 -11.80 9.76
N ASN A 97 9.35 -10.80 8.98
CA ASN A 97 9.10 -9.40 9.31
C ASN A 97 7.61 -9.03 9.24
N LEU A 98 6.87 -9.57 8.26
CA LEU A 98 5.41 -9.40 8.20
C LEU A 98 4.72 -10.03 9.42
N ASN A 99 5.14 -11.23 9.84
CA ASN A 99 4.63 -11.86 11.05
C ASN A 99 4.95 -11.03 12.30
N ALA A 100 6.15 -10.45 12.39
CA ALA A 100 6.51 -9.56 13.49
C ALA A 100 5.63 -8.30 13.54
N ILE A 101 5.32 -7.69 12.37
CA ILE A 101 4.39 -6.56 12.29
C ILE A 101 3.00 -6.98 12.78
N ILE A 102 2.47 -8.11 12.32
CA ILE A 102 1.15 -8.61 12.74
C ILE A 102 1.11 -8.83 14.25
N SER A 103 2.11 -9.51 14.82
CA SER A 103 2.19 -9.75 16.27
C SER A 103 2.32 -8.45 17.09
N GLY A 104 2.85 -7.37 16.51
CA GLY A 104 2.96 -6.07 17.16
C GLY A 104 1.66 -5.25 17.16
N LEU A 105 0.64 -5.63 16.40
CA LEU A 105 -0.61 -4.87 16.27
C LEU A 105 -1.67 -5.19 17.35
N GLY A 106 -1.44 -6.21 18.19
CA GLY A 106 -2.37 -6.66 19.23
C GLY A 106 -3.31 -7.76 18.77
#